data_AF-A0A0F9BM43-F1
#
_entry.id   AF-A0A0F9BM43-F1
#
_cell.length_a   1.000
_cell.length_b   1.000
_cell.length_c   1.000
_cell.angle_alpha   90.00
_cell.angle_beta   90.00
_cell.angle_gamma   90.00
#
_symmetry.space_group_name_H-M   'P 1'
#
loop_
_entity.id
_entity.type
_entity.pdbx_description
1 polymer ?
#
loop_
_entity_poly.entity_id
_entity_poly.type
_entity_poly.pdbx_seq_one_letter_code
_entity_poly.pdbx_strand_id
1 'polypeptide(L)'
;MSEPIIIALSGHKGSGKNTLATFIVKYFEDPEYFVDPECSEVCLEWVCGYGCMVAKEFAFADGIKDFCIDILGLEHKQCYGSDEDKNTPTKYKWEDTPHFLHSGATFPREATFTQRGFMTGREVMQIFGTECVRTWFGNVWVGATVRKIRKKAPELAIITDNRFPNEVEIILGQPKGYIIRLTRSPFAGSDLHPSETALDDFDWGRSNCFVLDNARMNKDEQNDAVIPILQKIFQGSANEPTR
;
A
#
# COMPACT_ATOMS: atom_id res chain seq x y z
N MET A 1 18.06 3.44 -18.32
CA MET A 1 17.04 2.46 -17.86
C MET A 1 15.69 3.11 -18.07
N SER A 2 14.70 2.35 -18.54
CA SER A 2 13.32 2.81 -18.63
C SER A 2 12.81 3.20 -17.24
N GLU A 3 11.92 4.18 -17.19
CA GLU A 3 11.29 4.58 -15.93
C GLU A 3 10.29 3.50 -15.48
N PRO A 4 10.31 3.10 -14.18
CA PRO A 4 9.46 2.02 -13.68
C PRO A 4 7.98 2.38 -13.78
N ILE A 5 7.14 1.40 -14.10
CA ILE A 5 5.70 1.50 -13.86
C ILE A 5 5.48 1.34 -12.35
N ILE A 6 4.76 2.28 -11.73
CA ILE A 6 4.47 2.27 -10.30
C ILE A 6 2.96 2.13 -10.12
N ILE A 7 2.52 1.02 -9.55
CA ILE A 7 1.11 0.77 -9.23
C ILE A 7 0.97 0.72 -7.71
N ALA A 8 0.25 1.67 -7.13
CA ALA A 8 -0.11 1.62 -5.72
C ALA A 8 -1.53 1.06 -5.53
N LEU A 9 -1.65 0.07 -4.65
CA LEU A 9 -2.91 -0.53 -4.27
C LEU A 9 -3.49 0.21 -3.06
N SER A 10 -4.75 0.61 -3.18
CA SER A 10 -5.53 1.24 -2.11
C SER A 10 -6.77 0.40 -1.78
N GLY A 11 -7.27 0.49 -0.55
CA GLY A 11 -8.11 -0.56 0.03
C GLY A 11 -8.25 -0.40 1.53
N HIS A 12 -9.41 -0.74 2.12
CA HIS A 12 -9.49 -0.93 3.57
C HIS A 12 -8.76 -2.21 4.01
N LYS A 13 -8.51 -2.36 5.32
CA LYS A 13 -8.10 -3.66 5.87
C LYS A 13 -9.05 -4.78 5.41
N GLY A 14 -8.48 -5.92 5.00
CA GLY A 14 -9.26 -7.05 4.50
C GLY A 14 -9.77 -6.91 3.05
N SER A 15 -9.43 -5.84 2.34
CA SER A 15 -9.88 -5.64 0.95
C SER A 15 -9.24 -6.56 -0.09
N GLY A 16 -8.20 -7.33 0.25
CA GLY A 16 -7.49 -8.22 -0.68
C GLY A 16 -6.23 -7.63 -1.33
N LYS A 17 -5.79 -6.41 -0.96
CA LYS A 17 -4.61 -5.73 -1.54
C LYS A 17 -3.35 -6.59 -1.56
N ASN A 18 -2.95 -7.14 -0.41
CA ASN A 18 -1.67 -7.87 -0.31
C ASN A 18 -1.70 -9.13 -1.18
N THR A 19 -2.83 -9.85 -1.17
CA THR A 19 -3.04 -11.02 -2.03
C THR A 19 -2.98 -10.65 -3.51
N LEU A 20 -3.58 -9.51 -3.89
CA LEU A 20 -3.54 -9.00 -5.26
C LEU A 20 -2.12 -8.58 -5.66
N ALA A 21 -1.36 -7.92 -4.78
CA ALA A 21 0.02 -7.55 -5.04
C ALA A 21 0.90 -8.78 -5.29
N THR A 22 0.76 -9.81 -4.46
CA THR A 22 1.46 -11.08 -4.65
C THR A 22 1.08 -11.72 -5.99
N PHE A 23 -0.20 -11.69 -6.37
CA PHE A 23 -0.64 -12.17 -7.68
C PHE A 23 0.03 -11.39 -8.81
N ILE A 24 -0.04 -10.06 -8.81
CA ILE A 24 0.51 -9.21 -9.87
C ILE A 24 2.03 -9.43 -10.02
N VAL A 25 2.78 -9.45 -8.92
CA VAL A 25 4.23 -9.68 -8.96
C VAL A 25 4.53 -11.03 -9.61
N LYS A 26 3.87 -12.10 -9.15
CA LYS A 26 4.07 -13.45 -9.70
C LYS A 26 3.64 -13.54 -11.17
N TYR A 27 2.53 -12.90 -11.53
CA TYR A 27 2.00 -12.90 -12.87
C TYR A 27 3.01 -12.36 -13.91
N PHE A 28 3.83 -11.38 -13.52
CA PHE A 28 4.86 -10.82 -14.39
C PHE A 28 6.23 -11.51 -14.25
N GLU A 29 6.56 -12.10 -13.09
CA GLU A 29 7.82 -12.83 -12.90
C GLU A 29 7.79 -14.23 -13.55
N ASP A 30 6.66 -14.93 -13.46
CA ASP A 30 6.47 -16.28 -13.99
C ASP A 30 5.06 -16.42 -14.60
N PRO A 31 4.88 -15.93 -15.83
CA PRO A 31 3.55 -15.88 -16.43
C PRO A 31 3.04 -17.25 -16.88
N GLU A 32 3.94 -18.19 -17.21
CA GLU A 32 3.60 -19.56 -17.61
C GLU A 32 2.87 -20.31 -16.49
N TYR A 33 3.13 -19.97 -15.23
CA TYR A 33 2.44 -20.53 -14.06
C TYR A 33 0.92 -20.27 -14.04
N PHE A 34 0.46 -19.18 -14.65
CA PHE A 34 -0.95 -18.77 -14.63
C PHE A 34 -1.70 -19.13 -15.91
N VAL A 35 -1.02 -19.76 -16.87
CA VAL A 35 -1.65 -20.26 -18.10
C VAL A 35 -2.42 -21.54 -17.75
N ASP A 36 -3.74 -21.45 -17.70
CA ASP A 36 -4.60 -22.62 -17.83
C ASP A 36 -4.35 -23.24 -19.23
N PRO A 37 -4.03 -24.55 -19.34
CA PRO A 37 -3.92 -25.22 -20.63
C PRO A 37 -5.17 -25.08 -21.52
N GLU A 38 -6.33 -24.79 -20.93
CA GLU A 38 -7.60 -24.52 -21.62
C GLU A 38 -7.90 -23.02 -21.83
N CYS A 39 -7.05 -22.11 -21.34
CA CYS A 39 -7.24 -20.67 -21.53
C CYS A 39 -7.10 -20.30 -23.02
N SER A 40 -8.07 -19.54 -23.53
CA SER A 40 -8.10 -19.06 -24.92
C SER A 40 -6.79 -18.37 -25.32
N GLU A 41 -6.39 -18.52 -26.59
CA GLU A 41 -5.17 -17.96 -27.22
C GLU A 41 -4.87 -16.48 -26.86
N VAL A 42 -5.90 -15.69 -26.54
CA VAL A 42 -5.83 -14.26 -26.18
C VAL A 42 -5.05 -13.98 -24.88
N CYS A 43 -5.12 -14.85 -23.86
CA CYS A 43 -4.35 -14.67 -22.63
C CYS A 43 -2.85 -14.96 -22.83
N LEU A 44 -2.54 -15.94 -23.68
CA LEU A 44 -1.18 -16.32 -24.05
C LEU A 44 -0.49 -15.23 -24.85
N GLU A 45 -1.16 -14.60 -25.81
CA GLU A 45 -0.56 -13.54 -26.63
C GLU A 45 -0.16 -12.29 -25.83
N TRP A 46 -0.97 -11.86 -24.87
CA TRP A 46 -0.66 -10.65 -24.09
C TRP A 46 0.53 -10.86 -23.16
N VAL A 47 0.53 -11.97 -22.44
CA VAL A 47 1.62 -12.35 -21.53
C VAL A 47 2.92 -12.60 -22.28
N CYS A 48 2.87 -13.38 -23.37
CA CYS A 48 4.04 -13.65 -24.20
C CYS A 48 4.52 -12.40 -24.96
N GLY A 49 3.63 -11.43 -25.22
CA GLY A 49 3.93 -10.19 -25.93
C GLY A 49 4.66 -9.13 -25.08
N TYR A 50 4.46 -9.10 -23.76
CA TYR A 50 5.19 -8.20 -22.84
C TYR A 50 6.41 -8.87 -22.19
N GLY A 51 6.48 -10.21 -22.18
CA GLY A 51 7.57 -10.97 -21.59
C GLY A 51 7.59 -10.94 -20.05
N CYS A 52 8.51 -11.69 -19.45
CA CYS A 52 8.73 -11.62 -18.01
C CYS A 52 9.36 -10.27 -17.64
N MET A 53 8.92 -9.69 -16.52
CA MET A 53 9.39 -8.41 -16.04
C MET A 53 9.96 -8.54 -14.62
N VAL A 54 10.96 -7.72 -14.31
CA VAL A 54 11.44 -7.56 -12.95
C VAL A 54 10.41 -6.75 -12.14
N ALA A 55 9.46 -7.45 -11.53
CA ALA A 55 8.45 -6.88 -10.64
C ALA A 55 8.91 -6.92 -9.17
N LYS A 56 8.60 -5.90 -8.38
CA LYS A 56 8.94 -5.86 -6.93
C LYS A 56 7.83 -5.24 -6.11
N GLU A 57 7.54 -5.87 -4.98
CA GLU A 57 6.67 -5.31 -3.94
C GLU A 57 7.43 -4.32 -3.04
N PHE A 58 6.73 -3.25 -2.64
CA PHE A 58 7.18 -2.23 -1.70
C PHE A 58 6.06 -1.87 -0.73
N ALA A 59 6.43 -1.36 0.44
CA ALA A 59 5.50 -0.74 1.37
C ALA A 59 6.05 0.60 1.88
N PHE A 60 5.19 1.61 2.01
CA PHE A 60 5.50 2.89 2.66
C PHE A 60 5.93 2.69 4.11
N ALA A 61 5.33 1.71 4.79
CA ALA A 61 5.62 1.41 6.17
C ALA A 61 6.92 0.60 6.40
N ASP A 62 7.64 0.17 5.36
CA ASP A 62 8.89 -0.61 5.54
C ASP A 62 9.88 0.13 6.46
N GLY A 63 10.15 1.40 6.17
CA GLY A 63 11.16 2.15 6.92
C GLY A 63 10.81 2.35 8.40
N ILE A 64 9.51 2.47 8.74
CA ILE A 64 9.10 2.55 10.14
C ILE A 64 9.16 1.19 10.83
N LYS A 65 8.81 0.10 10.15
CA LYS A 65 8.91 -1.25 10.72
C LYS A 65 10.36 -1.60 11.03
N ASP A 66 11.27 -1.31 10.11
CA ASP A 66 12.71 -1.50 10.31
C ASP A 66 13.18 -0.68 11.53
N PHE A 67 12.80 0.59 11.64
CA PHE A 67 13.12 1.42 12.81
C PHE A 67 12.54 0.88 14.13
N CYS A 68 11.29 0.43 14.12
CA CYS A 68 10.64 -0.16 15.28
C CYS A 68 11.36 -1.42 15.76
N ILE A 69 11.85 -2.25 14.84
CA ILE A 69 12.59 -3.48 15.19
C ILE A 69 14.01 -3.13 15.64
N ASP A 70 14.77 -2.44 14.79
CA ASP A 70 16.22 -2.28 14.97
C ASP A 70 16.57 -1.27 16.06
N ILE A 71 15.74 -0.23 16.24
CA ILE A 71 16.04 0.89 17.14
C ILE A 71 15.17 0.83 18.39
N LEU A 72 13.86 0.62 18.25
CA LEU A 72 12.95 0.52 19.40
C LEU A 72 12.95 -0.89 20.03
N GLY A 73 13.44 -1.90 19.32
CA GLY A 73 13.49 -3.27 19.83
C GLY A 73 12.10 -3.88 20.01
N LEU A 74 11.18 -3.63 19.08
CA LEU A 74 9.94 -4.41 18.94
C LEU A 74 10.26 -5.77 18.33
N GLU A 75 9.47 -6.78 18.67
CA GLU A 75 9.61 -8.09 18.06
C GLU A 75 9.17 -8.06 16.60
N HIS A 76 9.83 -8.82 15.73
CA HIS A 76 9.50 -8.87 14.29
C HIS A 76 8.00 -9.17 14.04
N LYS A 77 7.40 -10.09 14.82
CA LYS A 77 5.97 -10.42 14.71
C LYS A 77 5.05 -9.24 15.05
N GLN A 78 5.47 -8.33 15.92
CA GLN A 78 4.69 -7.13 16.27
C GLN A 78 4.61 -6.14 15.10
N CYS A 79 5.52 -6.22 14.14
CA CYS A 79 5.55 -5.37 12.94
C CYS A 79 5.01 -6.08 11.68
N TYR A 80 5.35 -7.37 11.50
CA TYR A 80 5.08 -8.14 10.28
C TYR A 80 4.17 -9.36 10.47
N GLY A 81 3.85 -9.75 11.71
CA GLY A 81 3.08 -10.96 12.03
C GLY A 81 1.59 -10.88 11.72
N SER A 82 0.81 -11.76 12.36
CA SER A 82 -0.65 -11.78 12.22
C SER A 82 -1.29 -10.49 12.76
N ASP A 83 -2.61 -10.37 12.61
CA ASP A 83 -3.31 -9.26 13.25
C ASP A 83 -3.27 -9.41 14.78
N GLU A 84 -3.34 -10.64 15.32
CA GLU A 84 -3.15 -10.86 16.75
C GLU A 84 -1.75 -10.45 17.20
N ASP A 85 -0.70 -10.85 16.47
CA ASP A 85 0.69 -10.52 16.82
C ASP A 85 0.92 -9.01 16.90
N LYS A 86 0.40 -8.26 15.94
CA LYS A 86 0.53 -6.79 15.87
C LYS A 86 -0.20 -6.09 17.00
N ASN A 87 -1.22 -6.72 17.57
CA ASN A 87 -2.00 -6.23 18.70
C ASN A 87 -1.48 -6.77 20.06
N THR A 88 -0.31 -7.40 20.11
CA THR A 88 0.32 -7.78 21.38
C THR A 88 1.00 -6.58 22.06
N PRO A 89 0.97 -6.48 23.41
CA PRO A 89 1.61 -5.39 24.14
C PRO A 89 3.13 -5.32 23.94
N THR A 90 3.66 -4.12 23.90
CA THR A 90 5.10 -3.82 23.90
C THR A 90 5.57 -3.38 25.29
N LYS A 91 6.85 -3.00 25.41
CA LYS A 91 7.40 -2.37 26.63
C LYS A 91 7.06 -0.89 26.76
N TYR A 92 6.51 -0.26 25.71
CA TYR A 92 6.20 1.17 25.68
C TYR A 92 4.79 1.42 26.19
N LYS A 93 4.63 2.46 27.02
CA LYS A 93 3.35 2.80 27.62
C LYS A 93 2.77 4.07 27.02
N TRP A 94 1.45 4.13 26.96
CA TRP A 94 0.72 5.33 26.58
C TRP A 94 1.06 6.51 27.48
N GLU A 95 1.27 6.28 28.77
CA GLU A 95 1.60 7.31 29.77
C GLU A 95 2.98 7.96 29.55
N ASP A 96 3.88 7.30 28.83
CA ASP A 96 5.23 7.78 28.56
C ASP A 96 5.33 8.55 27.22
N THR A 97 4.22 8.70 26.49
CA THR A 97 4.22 9.39 25.20
C THR A 97 4.33 10.92 25.37
N PRO A 98 4.87 11.65 24.37
CA PRO A 98 5.02 13.09 24.48
C PRO A 98 3.73 13.82 24.84
N HIS A 99 3.84 14.84 25.71
CA HIS A 99 2.68 15.59 26.23
C HIS A 99 1.72 16.11 25.16
N PHE A 100 2.22 16.46 23.96
CA PHE A 100 1.37 16.95 22.86
C PHE A 100 0.36 15.91 22.35
N LEU A 101 0.57 14.60 22.60
CA LEU A 101 -0.39 13.54 22.30
C LEU A 101 -1.51 13.47 23.37
N HIS A 102 -1.28 13.99 24.56
CA HIS A 102 -2.25 13.98 25.66
C HIS A 102 -3.00 15.31 25.81
N SER A 103 -2.37 16.42 25.45
CA SER A 103 -3.02 17.72 25.44
C SER A 103 -3.71 17.91 24.09
N GLY A 104 -5.04 18.05 24.07
CA GLY A 104 -5.80 18.50 22.88
C GLY A 104 -5.48 19.94 22.44
N ALA A 105 -4.29 20.43 22.77
CA ALA A 105 -3.79 21.77 22.55
C ALA A 105 -2.52 21.68 21.70
N THR A 106 -2.67 21.49 20.39
CA THR A 106 -2.05 22.29 19.30
C THR A 106 -2.18 21.55 17.97
N PHE A 107 -2.70 22.26 16.96
CA PHE A 107 -3.00 21.81 15.57
C PHE A 107 -4.27 20.97 15.40
N PRO A 108 -5.04 21.15 14.31
CA PRO A 108 -6.46 20.84 14.28
C PRO A 108 -6.72 19.34 14.15
N ARG A 109 -6.65 18.58 15.25
CA ARG A 109 -7.21 17.24 15.38
C ARG A 109 -7.67 16.98 16.82
N GLU A 110 -8.92 16.54 16.97
CA GLU A 110 -9.60 16.20 18.22
C GLU A 110 -9.12 14.87 18.85
N ALA A 111 -7.85 14.52 18.73
CA ALA A 111 -7.33 13.26 19.26
C ALA A 111 -6.63 13.48 20.61
N THR A 112 -7.40 13.54 21.69
CA THR A 112 -6.85 13.27 23.02
C THR A 112 -6.82 11.76 23.24
N PHE A 113 -5.62 11.18 23.30
CA PHE A 113 -5.46 9.76 23.61
C PHE A 113 -5.82 9.53 25.10
N THR A 114 -6.89 8.79 25.36
CA THR A 114 -7.33 8.37 26.70
C THR A 114 -6.83 6.97 27.07
N GLN A 115 -6.14 6.31 26.14
CA GLN A 115 -5.55 4.99 26.31
C GLN A 115 -4.51 5.01 27.43
N ARG A 116 -4.40 3.87 28.12
CA ARG A 116 -3.51 3.65 29.26
C ARG A 116 -2.85 2.28 29.16
N GLY A 117 -1.71 2.13 29.81
CA GLY A 117 -0.95 0.89 29.83
C GLY A 117 -0.07 0.71 28.59
N PHE A 118 0.35 -0.54 28.38
CA PHE A 118 1.30 -0.88 27.31
C PHE A 118 0.65 -0.77 25.93
N MET A 119 1.29 0.00 25.06
CA MET A 119 0.96 0.12 23.66
C MET A 119 1.27 -1.19 22.94
N THR A 120 0.41 -1.56 22.00
CA THR A 120 0.65 -2.63 21.04
C THR A 120 1.66 -2.22 19.96
N GLY A 121 2.23 -3.19 19.25
CA GLY A 121 3.12 -2.90 18.12
C GLY A 121 2.46 -2.02 17.06
N ARG A 122 1.19 -2.28 16.78
CA ARG A 122 0.35 -1.46 15.88
C ARG A 122 0.25 -0.01 16.35
N GLU A 123 -0.07 0.21 17.62
CA GLU A 123 -0.20 1.56 18.19
C GLU A 123 1.12 2.32 18.15
N VAL A 124 2.24 1.67 18.50
CA VAL A 124 3.58 2.30 18.41
C VAL A 124 3.87 2.77 16.99
N MET A 125 3.62 1.91 15.99
CA MET A 125 3.83 2.27 14.58
C MET A 125 2.89 3.39 14.11
N GLN A 126 1.62 3.38 14.52
CA GLN A 126 0.65 4.42 14.15
C GLN A 126 1.03 5.78 14.74
N ILE A 127 1.32 5.83 16.05
CA ILE A 127 1.73 7.07 16.74
C ILE A 127 3.03 7.61 16.17
N PHE A 128 4.08 6.81 16.16
CA PHE A 128 5.38 7.31 15.70
C PHE A 128 5.35 7.63 14.19
N GLY A 129 4.74 6.76 13.39
CA GLY A 129 4.71 6.91 11.93
C GLY A 129 3.81 8.05 11.44
N THR A 130 2.61 8.18 12.01
CA THR A 130 1.59 9.14 11.56
C THR A 130 1.64 10.41 12.40
N GLU A 131 1.47 10.29 13.72
CA GLU A 131 1.30 11.46 14.59
C GLU A 131 2.61 12.22 14.81
N CYS A 132 3.75 11.53 14.84
CA CYS A 132 5.06 12.19 14.99
C CYS A 132 5.73 12.49 13.63
N VAL A 133 6.09 11.44 12.89
CA VAL A 133 6.99 11.57 11.73
C VAL A 133 6.28 12.19 10.53
N ARG A 134 5.06 11.78 10.19
CA ARG A 134 4.31 12.40 9.09
C ARG A 134 3.92 13.84 9.40
N THR A 135 3.54 14.15 10.64
CA THR A 135 3.23 15.54 11.04
C THR A 135 4.42 16.48 10.84
N TRP A 136 5.63 16.02 11.17
CA TRP A 136 6.83 16.86 11.03
C TRP A 136 7.40 16.85 9.60
N PHE A 137 7.48 15.67 8.97
CA PHE A 137 8.21 15.48 7.71
C PHE A 137 7.30 15.22 6.49
N GLY A 138 5.99 15.37 6.64
CA GLY A 138 4.99 15.30 5.57
C GLY A 138 5.09 14.03 4.73
N ASN A 139 5.59 14.18 3.51
CA ASN A 139 5.67 13.14 2.48
C ASN A 139 6.81 12.13 2.67
N VAL A 140 7.37 12.04 3.88
CA VAL A 140 8.57 11.26 4.19
C VAL A 140 8.49 9.80 3.76
N TRP A 141 7.38 9.11 4.03
CA TRP A 141 7.23 7.68 3.75
C TRP A 141 7.13 7.38 2.26
N VAL A 142 6.22 8.05 1.54
CA VAL A 142 6.10 7.92 0.08
C VAL A 142 7.36 8.38 -0.64
N GLY A 143 7.98 9.48 -0.18
CA GLY A 143 9.24 9.96 -0.75
C GLY A 143 10.39 8.97 -0.55
N ALA A 144 10.48 8.31 0.61
CA ALA A 144 11.46 7.26 0.86
C ALA A 144 11.24 6.05 -0.05
N THR A 145 10.00 5.60 -0.21
CA THR A 145 9.66 4.47 -1.09
C THR A 145 9.93 4.79 -2.56
N VAL A 146 9.60 5.99 -3.05
CA VAL A 146 9.94 6.39 -4.43
C VAL A 146 11.46 6.40 -4.65
N ARG A 147 12.26 6.91 -3.70
CA ARG A 147 13.73 6.82 -3.78
C ARG A 147 14.22 5.36 -3.78
N LYS A 148 13.61 4.49 -2.97
CA LYS A 148 13.91 3.05 -2.91
C LYS A 148 13.60 2.36 -4.25
N ILE A 149 12.47 2.68 -4.87
CA ILE A 149 12.08 2.19 -6.20
C ILE A 149 13.11 2.63 -7.24
N ARG A 150 13.45 3.93 -7.32
CA ARG A 150 14.46 4.45 -8.26
C ARG A 150 15.81 3.79 -8.09
N LYS A 151 16.24 3.54 -6.84
CA LYS A 151 17.51 2.85 -6.54
C LYS A 151 17.48 1.37 -6.96
N LYS A 152 16.37 0.67 -6.74
CA LYS A 152 16.22 -0.75 -7.08
C LYS A 152 15.92 -0.98 -8.57
N ALA A 153 15.47 0.05 -9.27
CA ALA A 153 15.15 0.07 -10.70
C ALA A 153 14.40 -1.19 -11.20
N PRO A 154 13.26 -1.60 -10.58
CA PRO A 154 12.41 -2.64 -11.17
C PRO A 154 11.76 -2.12 -12.46
N GLU A 155 11.22 -3.01 -13.27
CA GLU A 155 10.35 -2.61 -14.39
C GLU A 155 8.93 -2.28 -13.87
N LEU A 156 8.48 -3.01 -12.85
CA LEU A 156 7.21 -2.81 -12.16
C LEU A 156 7.40 -2.74 -10.64
N ALA A 157 6.91 -1.67 -10.04
CA ALA A 157 6.83 -1.51 -8.59
C ALA A 157 5.37 -1.57 -8.13
N ILE A 158 5.06 -2.52 -7.25
CA ILE A 158 3.74 -2.64 -6.61
C ILE A 158 3.84 -2.14 -5.17
N ILE A 159 3.01 -1.16 -4.79
CA ILE A 159 2.95 -0.62 -3.43
C ILE A 159 1.66 -1.07 -2.75
N THR A 160 1.71 -1.64 -1.55
CA THR A 160 0.55 -2.34 -0.96
C THR A 160 -0.22 -1.58 0.12
N ASP A 161 0.34 -0.49 0.63
CA ASP A 161 -0.15 0.21 1.83
C ASP A 161 -0.38 1.71 1.59
N ASN A 162 -0.98 2.07 0.44
CA ASN A 162 -1.37 3.44 0.15
C ASN A 162 -2.67 3.83 0.88
N ARG A 163 -2.53 4.74 1.87
CA ARG A 163 -3.53 5.02 2.90
C ARG A 163 -3.91 6.49 3.04
N PHE A 164 -3.12 7.41 2.47
CA PHE A 164 -3.34 8.85 2.63
C PHE A 164 -3.41 9.59 1.30
N PRO A 165 -4.22 10.67 1.20
CA PRO A 165 -4.36 11.47 -0.03
C PRO A 165 -3.02 11.94 -0.60
N ASN A 166 -2.12 12.46 0.25
CA ASN A 166 -0.82 12.96 -0.19
C ASN A 166 0.07 11.88 -0.84
N GLU A 167 -0.09 10.62 -0.42
CA GLU A 167 0.62 9.50 -1.04
C GLU A 167 0.04 9.19 -2.43
N VAL A 168 -1.29 9.19 -2.56
CA VAL A 168 -1.97 9.02 -3.84
C VAL A 168 -1.51 10.09 -4.83
N GLU A 169 -1.51 11.36 -4.41
CA GLU A 169 -1.04 12.48 -5.23
C GLU A 169 0.41 12.30 -5.71
N ILE A 170 1.30 11.85 -4.83
CA ILE A 170 2.72 11.68 -5.18
C ILE A 170 2.93 10.53 -6.15
N ILE A 171 2.18 9.42 -5.98
CA ILE A 171 2.24 8.31 -6.92
C ILE A 171 1.70 8.74 -8.28
N LEU A 172 0.53 9.38 -8.33
CA LEU A 172 -0.05 9.89 -9.57
C LEU A 172 0.82 10.95 -10.26
N GLY A 173 1.64 11.68 -9.50
CA GLY A 173 2.63 12.62 -10.03
C GLY A 173 3.90 11.97 -10.58
N GLN A 174 4.08 10.64 -10.45
CA GLN A 174 5.17 9.93 -11.14
C GLN A 174 4.81 9.72 -12.61
N PRO A 175 5.78 9.75 -13.55
CA PRO A 175 5.49 9.64 -14.99
C PRO A 175 4.65 8.41 -15.37
N LYS A 176 4.96 7.25 -14.78
CA LYS A 176 4.19 6.00 -14.96
C LYS A 176 3.51 5.55 -13.68
N GLY A 177 2.89 6.51 -12.98
CA GLY A 177 2.20 6.30 -11.70
C GLY A 177 0.71 6.02 -11.85
N TYR A 178 0.26 4.92 -11.24
CA TYR A 178 -1.12 4.45 -11.29
C TYR A 178 -1.62 4.00 -9.93
N ILE A 179 -2.93 4.06 -9.73
CA ILE A 179 -3.60 3.59 -8.52
C ILE A 179 -4.65 2.55 -8.88
N ILE A 180 -4.70 1.45 -8.11
CA ILE A 180 -5.80 0.50 -8.15
C ILE A 180 -6.47 0.47 -6.78
N ARG A 181 -7.73 0.93 -6.69
CA ARG A 181 -8.54 0.96 -5.47
C ARG A 181 -9.47 -0.25 -5.43
N LEU A 182 -9.34 -1.07 -4.39
CA LEU A 182 -10.27 -2.15 -4.06
C LEU A 182 -11.38 -1.61 -3.15
N THR A 183 -12.65 -1.89 -3.47
CA THR A 183 -13.81 -1.38 -2.72
C THR A 183 -14.20 -2.24 -1.51
N ARG A 184 -13.83 -3.53 -1.48
CA ARG A 184 -14.19 -4.46 -0.40
C ARG A 184 -13.72 -3.91 0.95
N SER A 185 -14.65 -3.80 1.90
CA SER A 185 -14.39 -3.26 3.24
C SER A 185 -15.13 -4.08 4.31
N PRO A 186 -14.64 -5.30 4.64
CA PRO A 186 -15.33 -6.20 5.58
C PRO A 186 -15.29 -5.68 7.03
N PHE A 187 -14.46 -4.68 7.31
CA PHE A 187 -14.25 -4.10 8.64
C PHE A 187 -14.58 -2.60 8.66
N ALA A 188 -15.37 -2.10 7.70
CA ALA A 188 -15.77 -0.70 7.63
C ALA A 188 -16.33 -0.20 8.98
N GLY A 189 -15.84 0.95 9.45
CA GLY A 189 -16.28 1.57 10.69
C GLY A 189 -15.75 0.97 12.00
N SER A 190 -14.89 -0.05 11.95
CA SER A 190 -14.29 -0.65 13.16
C SER A 190 -12.98 0.00 13.61
N ASP A 191 -12.25 0.65 12.70
CA ASP A 191 -11.01 1.39 12.98
C ASP A 191 -11.13 2.81 12.42
N LEU A 192 -11.16 3.79 13.33
CA LEU A 192 -11.31 5.22 13.00
C LEU A 192 -9.97 5.92 12.79
N HIS A 193 -8.84 5.21 12.91
CA HIS A 193 -7.54 5.82 12.73
C HIS A 193 -7.40 6.38 11.30
N PRO A 194 -6.81 7.58 11.10
CA PRO A 194 -6.69 8.19 9.77
C PRO A 194 -6.01 7.30 8.73
N SER A 195 -5.14 6.37 9.14
CA SER A 195 -4.52 5.40 8.23
C SER A 195 -5.48 4.37 7.63
N GLU A 196 -6.74 4.32 8.09
CA GLU A 196 -7.79 3.43 7.58
C GLU A 196 -8.95 4.19 6.90
N THR A 197 -9.16 5.47 7.24
CA THR A 197 -10.32 6.28 6.80
C THR A 197 -9.97 7.49 5.93
N ALA A 198 -8.70 7.91 5.84
CA ALA A 198 -8.32 9.16 5.15
C ALA A 198 -8.61 9.19 3.64
N LEU A 199 -9.03 8.07 3.05
CA LEU A 199 -9.33 7.92 1.62
C LEU A 199 -10.82 7.61 1.36
N ASP A 200 -11.68 7.67 2.38
CA ASP A 200 -13.10 7.31 2.26
C ASP A 200 -13.85 8.26 1.33
N ASP A 201 -13.54 9.56 1.42
CA ASP A 201 -14.12 10.61 0.59
C ASP A 201 -13.18 11.07 -0.55
N PHE A 202 -12.14 10.29 -0.87
CA PHE A 202 -11.19 10.66 -1.92
C PHE A 202 -11.80 10.51 -3.32
N ASP A 203 -11.57 11.51 -4.18
CA ASP A 203 -12.04 11.48 -5.57
C ASP A 203 -11.13 10.59 -6.46
N TRP A 204 -11.68 9.46 -6.88
CA TRP A 204 -11.01 8.48 -7.73
C TRP A 204 -11.19 8.72 -9.23
N GLY A 205 -11.87 9.80 -9.65
CA GLY A 205 -12.24 10.08 -11.04
C GLY A 205 -11.09 10.44 -12.01
N ARG A 206 -9.84 10.13 -11.67
CA ARG A 206 -8.66 10.46 -12.47
C ARG A 206 -8.33 9.34 -13.46
N SER A 207 -7.76 9.68 -14.61
CA SER A 207 -7.43 8.72 -15.69
C SER A 207 -6.49 7.59 -15.26
N ASN A 208 -5.61 7.85 -14.29
CA ASN A 208 -4.63 6.89 -13.79
C ASN A 208 -5.08 6.22 -12.48
N CYS A 209 -6.35 6.40 -12.09
CA CYS A 209 -6.99 5.71 -10.99
C CYS A 209 -7.98 4.67 -11.54
N PHE A 210 -7.85 3.43 -11.11
CA PHE A 210 -8.75 2.34 -11.47
C PHE A 210 -9.44 1.83 -10.21
N VAL A 211 -10.78 1.84 -10.21
CA VAL A 211 -11.57 1.29 -9.11
C VAL A 211 -12.02 -0.11 -9.50
N LEU A 212 -11.64 -1.10 -8.71
CA LEU A 212 -12.05 -2.49 -8.86
C LEU A 212 -13.05 -2.83 -7.74
N ASP A 213 -14.32 -2.99 -8.12
CA ASP A 213 -15.34 -3.41 -7.17
C ASP A 213 -15.26 -4.91 -6.89
N ASN A 214 -14.61 -5.26 -5.79
CA ASN A 214 -14.37 -6.65 -5.39
C ASN A 214 -15.17 -7.07 -4.15
N ALA A 215 -16.24 -6.33 -3.80
CA ALA A 215 -17.04 -6.61 -2.60
C ALA A 215 -17.53 -8.06 -2.55
N ARG A 216 -17.97 -8.60 -3.70
CA ARG A 216 -18.54 -9.96 -3.85
C ARG A 216 -17.61 -10.95 -4.57
N MET A 217 -16.37 -10.57 -4.84
CA MET A 217 -15.43 -11.45 -5.54
C MET A 217 -14.72 -12.39 -4.56
N ASN A 218 -14.49 -13.62 -4.98
CA ASN A 218 -13.49 -14.49 -4.39
C ASN A 218 -12.08 -14.04 -4.87
N LYS A 219 -11.03 -14.78 -4.46
CA LYS A 219 -9.64 -14.42 -4.79
C LYS A 219 -9.36 -14.51 -6.29
N ASP A 220 -9.88 -15.53 -6.96
CA ASP A 220 -9.59 -15.80 -8.37
C ASP A 220 -10.35 -14.81 -9.27
N GLU A 221 -11.63 -14.57 -8.96
CA GLU A 221 -12.43 -13.52 -9.63
C GLU A 221 -11.79 -12.13 -9.51
N GLN A 222 -11.20 -11.80 -8.36
CA GLN A 222 -10.46 -10.55 -8.17
C GLN A 222 -9.20 -10.48 -9.04
N ASN A 223 -8.48 -11.59 -9.18
CA ASN A 223 -7.27 -11.68 -10.00
C ASN A 223 -7.62 -11.52 -11.48
N ASP A 224 -8.65 -12.22 -11.97
CA ASP A 224 -9.10 -12.11 -13.35
C ASP A 224 -9.58 -10.69 -13.67
N ALA A 225 -10.31 -10.07 -12.74
CA ALA A 225 -10.83 -8.71 -12.92
C ALA A 225 -9.74 -7.63 -12.93
N VAL A 226 -8.53 -7.90 -12.38
CA VAL A 226 -7.41 -6.93 -12.46
C VAL A 226 -6.70 -6.97 -13.81
N ILE A 227 -6.73 -8.10 -14.54
CA ILE A 227 -6.04 -8.26 -15.83
C ILE A 227 -6.41 -7.17 -16.86
N PRO A 228 -7.70 -6.87 -17.13
CA PRO A 228 -8.04 -5.82 -18.09
C PRO A 228 -7.63 -4.41 -17.62
N ILE A 229 -7.46 -4.19 -16.31
CA ILE A 229 -6.91 -2.95 -15.77
C ILE A 229 -5.41 -2.86 -16.07
N LEU A 230 -4.67 -3.94 -15.81
CA LEU A 230 -3.24 -4.02 -16.14
C LEU A 230 -3.03 -3.80 -17.64
N GLN A 231 -3.78 -4.48 -18.51
CA GLN A 231 -3.72 -4.28 -19.97
C GLN A 231 -3.81 -2.79 -20.36
N LYS A 232 -4.75 -2.04 -19.78
CA LYS A 232 -4.89 -0.59 -20.03
C LYS A 232 -3.69 0.22 -19.55
N ILE A 233 -3.18 -0.08 -18.34
CA ILE A 233 -1.98 0.57 -17.78
C ILE A 233 -0.79 0.39 -18.73
N PHE A 234 -0.54 -0.85 -19.15
CA PHE A 234 0.60 -1.18 -19.99
C PHE A 234 0.48 -0.62 -21.41
N GLN A 235 -0.71 -0.67 -22.02
CA GLN A 235 -0.98 -0.04 -23.32
C GLN A 235 -0.80 1.50 -23.26
N GLY A 236 -1.28 2.14 -22.19
CA GLY A 236 -1.10 3.58 -21.97
C GLY A 236 0.37 3.97 -21.81
N SER A 237 1.15 3.13 -21.12
CA SER A 237 2.58 3.37 -20.86
C SER A 237 3.48 3.21 -22.09
N ALA A 238 3.02 2.48 -23.13
CA ALA A 238 3.74 2.27 -24.38
C ALA A 238 3.57 3.43 -25.38
N ASN A 239 2.52 4.24 -25.22
CA ASN A 239 2.17 5.35 -26.11
C ASN A 239 2.74 6.71 -25.67
N GLU A 240 3.49 6.79 -24.56
CA GLU A 240 4.21 8.01 -24.21
C GLU A 240 5.48 8.13 -25.07
N PRO A 241 5.57 9.14 -25.97
CA PRO A 241 6.79 9.35 -26.72
C PRO A 241 7.89 9.71 -25.73
N THR A 242 8.98 8.94 -25.80
CA THR A 242 10.25 9.26 -25.14
C THR A 242 10.62 10.70 -25.50
N ARG A 243 10.45 11.62 -24.54
CA ARG A 243 10.92 13.01 -24.66
C ARG A 243 12.38 13.09 -24.29
#